data_AF-A0A2G4GXB1-F1
#
_entry.id   AF-A0A2G4GXB1-F1
#
_cell.length_a   1.000
_cell.length_b   1.000
_cell.length_c   1.000
_cell.angle_alpha   90.00
_cell.angle_beta   90.00
_cell.angle_gamma   90.00
#
_symmetry.space_group_name_H-M   'P 1'
#
loop_
_entity.id
_entity.type
_entity.pdbx_description
1 polymer ?
#
loop_
_entity_poly.entity_id
_entity_poly.type
_entity_poly.pdbx_seq_one_letter_code
_entity_poly.pdbx_strand_id
1 'polypeptide(L)'
;MEPNNTDGSIGNSAPDVSHASGREQIAQFMLQNESALRRKIGAEVGRSPGVDADDVFSTTLRRVDYAAAKGSFAMRSKPEAWSFVAQVVNRAVARHRRRAARFAATVAKFAGVAEAWTEPPQHDERAELVGIMNELMRTRPQDAELIQHRLRGRKWREISAATGVSEEALRQRWSSLVGRLRSRRS
;
A
#
# COMPACT_ATOMS: atom_id res chain seq x y z
N MET A 1 14.97 59.84 -49.54
CA MET A 1 13.74 59.17 -49.09
C MET A 1 14.14 57.81 -48.54
N GLU A 2 14.41 57.75 -47.23
CA GLU A 2 14.12 56.56 -46.40
C GLU A 2 12.65 56.69 -45.90
N PRO A 3 12.00 55.68 -45.25
CA PRO A 3 12.50 54.45 -44.58
C PRO A 3 11.70 53.19 -45.04
N ASN A 4 11.75 51.96 -44.51
CA ASN A 4 11.86 51.47 -43.13
C ASN A 4 11.98 49.91 -43.11
N ASN A 5 12.87 49.39 -42.25
CA ASN A 5 12.80 48.20 -41.36
C ASN A 5 11.73 47.11 -41.61
N THR A 6 11.93 45.81 -41.37
CA THR A 6 12.42 45.12 -40.14
C THR A 6 12.54 43.63 -40.52
N ASP A 7 13.67 42.97 -40.27
CA ASP A 7 13.93 42.10 -39.10
C ASP A 7 12.94 40.94 -38.91
N GLY A 8 13.48 39.73 -38.96
CA GLY A 8 12.76 38.45 -38.88
C GLY A 8 13.69 37.36 -38.37
N SER A 9 14.39 37.67 -37.27
CA SER A 9 14.99 36.75 -36.31
C SER A 9 14.43 35.33 -36.39
N ILE A 10 15.23 34.40 -36.93
CA ILE A 10 15.01 32.96 -36.71
C ILE A 10 15.36 32.73 -35.26
N GLY A 11 14.31 32.79 -34.44
CA GLY A 11 14.34 32.53 -33.01
C GLY A 11 15.08 31.23 -32.73
N ASN A 12 16.23 31.40 -32.11
CA ASN A 12 16.95 30.41 -31.34
C ASN A 12 15.94 29.64 -30.48
N SER A 13 15.53 28.45 -30.92
CA SER A 13 14.74 27.53 -30.10
C SER A 13 15.69 26.98 -29.04
N ALA A 14 15.85 27.76 -27.97
CA ALA A 14 16.40 27.25 -26.72
C ALA A 14 15.61 26.00 -26.34
N PRO A 15 16.27 24.93 -25.85
CA PRO A 15 15.56 23.78 -25.35
C PRO A 15 14.65 24.27 -24.22
N ASP A 16 13.37 23.96 -24.34
CA ASP A 16 12.36 24.11 -23.30
C ASP A 16 12.95 23.52 -22.00
N VAL A 17 13.42 24.40 -21.11
CA VAL A 17 13.89 24.02 -19.78
C VAL A 17 12.61 23.73 -19.00
N SER A 18 12.02 22.57 -19.30
CA SER A 18 10.75 22.14 -18.75
C SER A 18 10.87 22.22 -17.24
N HIS A 19 10.15 23.16 -16.63
CA HIS A 19 9.95 23.16 -15.20
C HIS A 19 9.36 21.80 -14.85
N ALA A 20 10.19 20.89 -14.31
CA ALA A 20 9.77 19.55 -13.91
C ALA A 20 8.46 19.69 -13.15
N SER A 21 7.40 19.01 -13.61
CA SER A 21 6.08 19.15 -13.01
C SER A 21 6.17 18.88 -11.50
N GLY A 22 5.32 19.50 -10.67
CA GLY A 22 5.35 19.28 -9.22
C GLY A 22 5.30 17.79 -8.81
N ARG A 23 4.72 16.95 -9.67
CA ARG A 23 4.72 15.48 -9.60
C ARG A 23 6.10 14.85 -9.86
N GLU A 24 6.81 15.32 -10.87
CA GLU A 24 8.15 14.85 -11.21
C GLU A 24 9.18 15.24 -10.15
N GLN A 25 9.09 16.46 -9.62
CA GLN A 25 9.95 16.92 -8.53
C GLN A 25 9.82 16.05 -7.27
N ILE A 26 8.59 15.73 -6.86
CA ILE A 26 8.38 14.86 -5.69
C ILE A 26 8.74 13.41 -5.98
N ALA A 27 8.51 12.90 -7.20
CA ALA A 27 8.93 11.56 -7.59
C ALA A 27 10.46 11.42 -7.50
N GLN A 28 11.20 12.39 -8.06
CA GLN A 28 12.65 12.43 -8.01
C GLN A 28 13.16 12.54 -6.57
N PHE A 29 12.51 13.37 -5.74
CA PHE A 29 12.82 13.44 -4.31
C PHE A 29 12.63 12.10 -3.61
N MET A 30 11.55 11.36 -3.89
CA MET A 30 11.27 10.06 -3.28
C MET A 30 12.29 9.00 -3.70
N LEU A 31 12.74 9.00 -4.96
CA LEU A 31 13.79 8.11 -5.47
C LEU A 31 15.14 8.40 -4.82
N GLN A 32 15.57 9.67 -4.81
CA GLN A 32 16.84 10.09 -4.21
C GLN A 32 16.92 9.77 -2.71
N ASN A 33 15.77 9.77 -2.02
CA ASN A 33 15.69 9.57 -0.58
C ASN A 33 15.12 8.19 -0.19
N GLU A 34 15.05 7.23 -1.12
CA GLU A 34 14.43 5.93 -0.87
C GLU A 34 15.00 5.25 0.37
N SER A 35 16.33 5.21 0.51
CA SER A 35 16.99 4.56 1.64
C SER A 35 16.63 5.22 2.99
N ALA A 36 16.57 6.56 3.01
CA ALA A 36 16.17 7.32 4.19
C ALA A 36 14.69 7.11 4.53
N LEU A 37 13.83 7.06 3.51
CA LEU A 37 12.41 6.77 3.65
C LEU A 37 12.17 5.36 4.21
N ARG A 38 12.89 4.35 3.70
CA ARG A 38 12.84 2.98 4.22
C ARG A 38 13.29 2.89 5.67
N ARG A 39 14.38 3.58 6.05
CA ARG A 39 14.81 3.67 7.46
C ARG A 39 13.73 4.28 8.36
N LYS A 40 13.12 5.39 7.93
CA LYS A 40 12.04 6.06 8.67
C LYS A 40 10.82 5.16 8.83
N ILE A 41 10.40 4.49 7.76
CA ILE A 41 9.28 3.54 7.81
C ILE A 41 9.63 2.35 8.71
N GLY A 42 10.85 1.82 8.63
CA GLY A 42 11.31 0.72 9.48
C GLY A 42 11.24 1.08 10.97
N ALA A 43 11.66 2.29 11.34
CA ALA A 43 11.57 2.78 12.72
C ALA A 43 10.11 2.89 13.22
N GLU A 44 9.20 3.35 12.35
CA GLU A 44 7.78 3.51 12.70
C GLU A 44 7.04 2.15 12.74
N VAL A 45 7.39 1.24 11.84
CA VAL A 45 6.82 -0.12 11.76
C VAL A 45 7.35 -1.04 12.84
N GLY A 46 8.61 -0.88 13.27
CA GLY A 46 9.18 -1.65 14.37
C GLY A 46 8.38 -1.52 15.68
N ARG A 47 7.61 -0.44 15.83
CA ARG A 47 6.71 -0.17 16.96
C ARG A 47 5.28 -0.71 16.76
N SER A 48 4.99 -1.32 15.60
CA SER A 48 3.64 -1.69 15.17
C SER A 48 3.59 -3.16 14.69
N PRO A 49 3.29 -4.11 15.59
CA PRO A 49 3.14 -5.53 15.23
C PRO A 49 2.09 -5.74 14.12
N GLY A 50 2.38 -6.66 13.18
CA GLY A 50 1.49 -6.99 12.07
C GLY A 50 1.47 -5.98 10.91
N VAL A 51 2.27 -4.92 10.97
CA VAL A 51 2.48 -3.99 9.87
C VAL A 51 3.78 -4.35 9.13
N ASP A 52 3.73 -4.37 7.80
CA ASP A 52 4.91 -4.60 6.95
C ASP A 52 5.46 -3.26 6.43
N ALA A 53 6.78 -3.09 6.50
CA ALA A 53 7.47 -1.88 6.05
C ALA A 53 7.34 -1.68 4.54
N ASP A 54 7.36 -2.75 3.75
CA ASP A 54 7.25 -2.67 2.30
C ASP A 54 5.81 -2.32 1.86
N ASP A 55 4.79 -2.75 2.62
CA ASP A 55 3.39 -2.36 2.41
C ASP A 55 3.18 -0.87 2.70
N VAL A 56 3.81 -0.36 3.77
CA VAL A 56 3.79 1.06 4.13
C VAL A 56 4.53 1.90 3.10
N PHE A 57 5.68 1.43 2.62
CA PHE A 57 6.45 2.09 1.57
C PHE A 57 5.65 2.22 0.27
N SER A 58 5.08 1.11 -0.21
CA SER A 58 4.23 1.08 -1.40
C SER A 58 2.99 1.98 -1.26
N THR A 59 2.38 1.97 -0.07
CA THR A 59 1.23 2.85 0.24
C THR A 59 1.65 4.32 0.24
N THR A 60 2.83 4.63 0.76
CA THR A 60 3.36 5.99 0.80
C THR A 60 3.62 6.52 -0.60
N LEU A 61 4.32 5.76 -1.46
CA LEU A 61 4.57 6.13 -2.85
C LEU A 61 3.26 6.45 -3.59
N ARG A 62 2.28 5.53 -3.53
CA ARG A 62 0.99 5.71 -4.21
C ARG A 62 0.24 6.96 -3.74
N ARG A 63 0.29 7.27 -2.44
CA ARG A 63 -0.43 8.42 -1.87
C ARG A 63 0.25 9.75 -2.19
N VAL A 64 1.58 9.76 -2.19
CA VAL A 64 2.36 10.94 -2.58
C VAL A 64 2.15 11.21 -4.07
N ASP A 65 2.26 10.19 -4.92
CA ASP A 65 1.98 10.31 -6.35
C ASP A 65 0.55 10.78 -6.63
N TYR A 66 -0.45 10.18 -5.97
CA TYR A 66 -1.84 10.61 -6.10
C TYR A 66 -2.06 12.07 -5.65
N ALA A 67 -1.43 12.48 -4.54
CA ALA A 67 -1.55 13.86 -4.06
C ALA A 67 -0.95 14.87 -5.02
N ALA A 68 0.16 14.51 -5.66
CA ALA A 68 0.82 15.34 -6.66
C ALA A 68 0.08 15.35 -8.00
N ALA A 69 -0.42 14.20 -8.46
CA ALA A 69 -1.24 14.09 -9.67
C ALA A 69 -2.55 14.90 -9.56
N LYS A 70 -3.14 14.96 -8.37
CA LYS A 70 -4.34 15.77 -8.10
C LYS A 70 -4.03 17.27 -7.91
N GLY A 71 -2.75 17.66 -7.85
CA GLY A 71 -2.33 19.04 -7.52
C GLY A 71 -2.56 19.43 -6.05
N SER A 72 -2.99 18.49 -5.19
CA SER A 72 -3.21 18.72 -3.76
C SER A 72 -1.92 18.85 -2.94
N PHE A 73 -0.79 18.47 -3.54
CA PHE A 73 0.54 18.69 -2.99
C PHE A 73 1.50 19.04 -4.13
N ALA A 74 2.21 20.15 -3.99
CA ALA A 74 3.31 20.54 -4.86
C ALA A 74 4.52 20.82 -3.97
N MET A 75 5.65 20.20 -4.30
CA MET A 75 6.88 20.36 -3.54
C MET A 75 7.44 21.77 -3.75
N ARG A 76 7.49 22.61 -2.71
CA ARG A 76 8.18 23.92 -2.77
C ARG A 76 9.56 23.87 -2.14
N SER A 77 9.78 22.95 -1.20
CA SER A 77 11.06 22.75 -0.53
C SER A 77 11.26 21.31 -0.03
N LYS A 78 12.51 20.91 0.20
CA LYS A 78 12.85 19.59 0.76
C LYS A 78 12.27 19.36 2.18
N PRO A 79 12.31 20.32 3.12
CA PRO A 79 11.71 20.13 4.44
C PRO A 79 10.19 19.93 4.39
N GLU A 80 9.50 20.65 3.51
CA GLU A 80 8.06 20.49 3.29
C GLU A 80 7.74 19.10 2.75
N ALA A 81 8.48 18.63 1.75
CA ALA A 81 8.35 17.28 1.21
C ALA A 81 8.53 16.22 2.29
N TRP A 82 9.57 16.33 3.12
CA TRP A 82 9.79 15.42 4.24
C TRP A 82 8.66 15.42 5.26
N SER A 83 8.08 16.59 5.54
CA SER A 83 6.97 16.74 6.48
C SER A 83 5.71 16.09 5.95
N PHE A 84 5.40 16.32 4.67
CA PHE A 84 4.29 15.67 3.98
C PHE A 84 4.44 14.15 3.93
N VAL A 85 5.62 13.67 3.51
CA VAL A 85 5.92 12.23 3.46
C VAL A 85 5.80 11.60 4.85
N ALA A 86 6.29 12.27 5.90
CA ALA A 86 6.13 11.80 7.28
C ALA A 86 4.65 11.64 7.68
N GLN A 87 3.81 12.62 7.35
CA GLN A 87 2.37 12.53 7.61
C GLN A 87 1.73 11.37 6.85
N VAL A 88 2.10 11.16 5.59
CA VAL A 88 1.61 10.04 4.78
C VAL A 88 2.02 8.71 5.39
N VAL A 89 3.29 8.55 5.80
CA VAL A 89 3.81 7.36 6.47
C VAL A 89 3.03 7.08 7.75
N ASN A 90 2.89 8.06 8.64
CA ASN A 90 2.19 7.90 9.92
C ASN A 90 0.73 7.46 9.70
N ARG A 91 0.04 8.08 8.73
CA ARG A 91 -1.34 7.71 8.36
C ARG A 91 -1.39 6.31 7.73
N ALA A 92 -0.39 5.92 6.96
CA ALA A 92 -0.30 4.59 6.35
C ALA A 92 -0.10 3.52 7.44
N VAL A 93 0.86 3.73 8.36
CA VAL A 93 1.10 2.84 9.50
C VAL A 93 -0.13 2.71 10.38
N ALA A 94 -0.76 3.83 10.77
CA ALA A 94 -1.98 3.81 11.59
C ALA A 94 -3.12 3.05 10.89
N ARG A 95 -3.27 3.22 9.57
CA ARG A 95 -4.28 2.47 8.78
C ARG A 95 -3.98 0.98 8.74
N HIS A 96 -2.72 0.60 8.49
CA HIS A 96 -2.31 -0.80 8.46
C HIS A 96 -2.46 -1.45 9.84
N ARG A 97 -2.10 -0.74 10.92
CA ARG A 97 -2.33 -1.19 12.30
C ARG A 97 -3.81 -1.41 12.59
N ARG A 98 -4.69 -0.46 12.25
CA ARG A 98 -6.15 -0.63 12.42
C ARG A 98 -6.68 -1.82 11.62
N ARG A 99 -6.14 -2.03 10.41
CA ARG A 99 -6.53 -3.18 9.58
C ARG A 99 -6.07 -4.50 10.21
N ALA A 100 -4.83 -4.58 10.66
CA ALA A 100 -4.29 -5.74 11.36
C ALA A 100 -5.06 -6.04 12.65
N ALA A 101 -5.35 -5.02 13.46
CA ALA A 101 -6.12 -5.16 14.70
C ALA A 101 -7.56 -5.62 14.45
N ARG A 102 -8.26 -5.04 13.47
CA ARG A 102 -9.61 -5.51 13.09
C ARG A 102 -9.59 -6.95 12.64
N PHE A 103 -8.61 -7.32 11.84
CA PHE A 103 -8.47 -8.68 11.33
C PHE A 103 -8.15 -9.68 12.44
N ALA A 104 -7.23 -9.34 13.35
CA ALA A 104 -6.93 -10.13 14.54
C ALA A 104 -8.16 -10.28 15.44
N ALA A 105 -8.94 -9.21 15.65
CA ALA A 105 -10.17 -9.26 16.44
C ALA A 105 -11.25 -10.13 15.80
N THR A 106 -11.44 -10.02 14.48
CA THR A 106 -12.32 -10.91 13.71
C THR A 106 -11.93 -12.37 13.96
N VAL A 107 -10.65 -12.68 13.91
CA VAL A 107 -10.19 -14.08 14.04
C VAL A 107 -10.15 -14.59 15.46
N ALA A 108 -9.80 -13.77 16.44
CA ALA A 108 -9.93 -14.14 17.85
C ALA A 108 -11.40 -14.45 18.20
N LYS A 109 -12.36 -13.68 17.66
CA LYS A 109 -13.79 -13.97 17.78
C LYS A 109 -14.16 -15.33 17.17
N PHE A 110 -13.48 -15.79 16.12
CA PHE A 110 -13.72 -17.10 15.52
C PHE A 110 -13.00 -18.24 16.27
N ALA A 111 -11.77 -18.00 16.73
CA ALA A 111 -10.99 -18.98 17.46
C ALA A 111 -11.56 -19.25 18.87
N GLY A 112 -12.05 -18.22 19.56
CA GLY A 112 -12.67 -18.35 20.89
C GLY A 112 -14.09 -18.95 20.90
N VAL A 113 -14.69 -19.21 19.74
CA VAL A 113 -16.01 -19.86 19.61
C VAL A 113 -15.87 -21.37 19.35
N ALA A 114 -14.68 -21.85 18.97
CA ALA A 114 -14.46 -23.28 18.71
C ALA A 114 -14.53 -24.17 19.98
N GLU A 115 -14.39 -23.59 21.18
CA GLU A 115 -14.38 -24.34 22.45
C GLU A 115 -15.73 -24.39 23.20
N ALA A 116 -16.77 -23.66 22.78
CA ALA A 116 -18.04 -23.61 23.52
C ALA A 116 -19.29 -23.64 22.62
N TRP A 117 -19.79 -24.85 22.38
CA TRP A 117 -21.20 -25.29 22.27
C TRP A 117 -22.19 -24.62 21.25
N THR A 118 -22.83 -25.53 20.48
CA THR A 118 -24.20 -25.58 19.88
C THR A 118 -24.86 -24.35 19.23
N GLU A 119 -25.29 -24.60 17.98
CA GLU A 119 -26.14 -23.84 17.05
C GLU A 119 -27.61 -23.74 17.53
N PRO A 120 -28.32 -22.59 17.35
CA PRO A 120 -29.20 -22.41 16.17
C PRO A 120 -29.37 -20.91 15.72
N PRO A 121 -30.18 -20.57 14.69
CA PRO A 121 -29.70 -19.94 13.46
C PRO A 121 -30.02 -18.44 13.38
N GLN A 122 -29.01 -17.62 13.12
CA GLN A 122 -29.19 -16.24 12.68
C GLN A 122 -28.19 -15.96 11.57
N HIS A 123 -28.72 -15.45 10.45
CA HIS A 123 -28.05 -15.10 9.20
C HIS A 123 -26.52 -15.00 9.32
N ASP A 124 -25.86 -16.07 8.91
CA ASP A 124 -24.60 -16.46 9.52
C ASP A 124 -23.41 -16.00 8.66
N GLU A 125 -23.02 -14.74 8.81
CA GLU A 125 -21.75 -14.21 8.25
C GLU A 125 -20.55 -15.12 8.63
N ARG A 126 -20.71 -15.92 9.70
CA ARG A 126 -19.77 -16.95 10.16
C ARG A 126 -19.75 -18.16 9.25
N ALA A 127 -20.91 -18.72 8.91
CA ALA A 127 -21.01 -19.84 7.97
C ALA A 127 -20.50 -19.43 6.59
N GLU A 128 -20.71 -18.19 6.19
CA GLU A 128 -20.22 -17.66 4.91
C GLU A 128 -18.69 -17.56 4.87
N LEU A 129 -18.05 -17.03 5.93
CA LEU A 129 -16.58 -16.94 5.98
C LEU A 129 -15.91 -18.33 6.12
N VAL A 130 -16.49 -19.21 6.93
CA VAL A 130 -16.03 -20.60 7.06
C VAL A 130 -16.21 -21.35 5.73
N GLY A 131 -17.33 -21.11 5.03
CA GLY A 131 -17.57 -21.60 3.68
C GLY A 131 -16.52 -21.13 2.69
N ILE A 132 -16.21 -19.82 2.67
CA ILE A 132 -15.16 -19.23 1.83
C ILE A 132 -13.78 -19.83 2.16
N MET A 133 -13.46 -20.03 3.45
CA MET A 133 -12.17 -20.60 3.83
C MET A 133 -12.07 -22.09 3.47
N ASN A 134 -13.13 -22.86 3.63
CA ASN A 134 -13.19 -24.26 3.23
C ASN A 134 -13.15 -24.42 1.71
N GLU A 135 -13.84 -23.56 0.96
CA GLU A 135 -13.78 -23.50 -0.50
C GLU A 135 -12.36 -23.16 -0.97
N LEU A 136 -11.72 -22.17 -0.35
CA LEU A 136 -10.33 -21.82 -0.65
C LEU A 136 -9.37 -22.96 -0.30
N MET A 137 -9.53 -23.65 0.82
CA MET A 137 -8.70 -24.82 1.14
C MET A 137 -8.84 -25.94 0.10
N ARG A 138 -10.05 -26.17 -0.43
CA ARG A 138 -10.28 -27.20 -1.47
C ARG A 138 -9.79 -26.80 -2.85
N THR A 139 -10.00 -25.55 -3.24
CA THR A 139 -9.75 -25.10 -4.62
C THR A 139 -8.37 -24.47 -4.80
N ARG A 140 -7.86 -23.81 -3.76
CA ARG A 140 -6.61 -23.02 -3.76
C ARG A 140 -5.95 -23.05 -2.37
N PRO A 141 -5.41 -24.19 -1.93
CA PRO A 141 -4.84 -24.34 -0.59
C PRO A 141 -3.74 -23.31 -0.29
N GLN A 142 -2.97 -22.92 -1.30
CA GLN A 142 -1.93 -21.89 -1.21
C GLN A 142 -2.49 -20.50 -0.86
N ASP A 143 -3.67 -20.15 -1.38
CA ASP A 143 -4.37 -18.89 -1.06
C ASP A 143 -4.89 -18.92 0.40
N ALA A 144 -5.35 -20.08 0.87
CA ALA A 144 -5.79 -20.29 2.25
C ALA A 144 -4.61 -20.21 3.24
N GLU A 145 -3.49 -20.86 2.94
CA GLU A 145 -2.26 -20.76 3.73
C GLU A 145 -1.74 -19.32 3.81
N LEU A 146 -1.77 -18.59 2.68
CA LEU A 146 -1.38 -17.18 2.64
C LEU A 146 -2.23 -16.33 3.59
N ILE A 147 -3.55 -16.55 3.60
CA ILE A 147 -4.46 -15.91 4.55
C ILE A 147 -4.07 -16.28 5.99
N GLN A 148 -3.85 -17.55 6.28
CA GLN A 148 -3.45 -18.00 7.62
C GLN A 148 -2.11 -17.41 8.09
N HIS A 149 -1.13 -17.26 7.22
CA HIS A 149 0.14 -16.63 7.59
C HIS A 149 -0.04 -15.14 7.89
N ARG A 150 -0.85 -14.44 7.09
CA ARG A 150 -1.18 -13.02 7.33
C ARG A 150 -2.05 -12.83 8.57
N LEU A 151 -2.88 -13.81 8.90
CA LEU A 151 -3.67 -13.86 10.14
C LEU A 151 -2.79 -13.94 11.38
N ARG A 152 -1.71 -14.73 11.31
CA ARG A 152 -0.70 -14.82 12.37
C ARG A 152 0.22 -13.59 12.43
N GLY A 153 -0.06 -12.54 11.66
CA GLY A 153 0.71 -11.30 11.64
C GLY A 153 2.09 -11.43 10.98
N ARG A 154 2.36 -12.53 10.27
CA ARG A 154 3.66 -12.74 9.62
C ARG A 154 3.91 -11.73 8.50
N LYS A 155 5.16 -11.29 8.39
CA LYS A 155 5.61 -10.36 7.33
C LYS A 155 5.77 -11.10 6.01
N TRP A 156 5.69 -10.39 4.88
CA TRP A 156 5.82 -11.05 3.56
C TRP A 156 7.15 -11.79 3.41
N ARG A 157 8.24 -11.25 3.99
CA ARG A 157 9.56 -11.89 4.01
C ARG A 157 9.54 -13.26 4.67
N GLU A 158 8.86 -13.37 5.81
CA GLU A 158 8.76 -14.60 6.59
C GLU A 158 7.91 -15.65 5.85
N ILE A 159 6.86 -15.20 5.16
CA ILE A 159 6.02 -16.07 4.34
C ILE A 159 6.79 -16.53 3.11
N SER A 160 7.54 -15.63 2.48
CA SER A 160 8.40 -15.93 1.33
C SER A 160 9.44 -16.97 1.68
N ALA A 161 10.15 -16.80 2.81
CA ALA A 161 11.11 -17.77 3.31
C ALA A 161 10.47 -19.13 3.66
N ALA A 162 9.24 -19.14 4.20
CA ALA A 162 8.55 -20.37 4.57
C ALA A 162 7.94 -21.13 3.38
N THR A 163 7.56 -20.43 2.31
CA THR A 163 6.83 -21.00 1.16
C THR A 163 7.68 -21.15 -0.10
N GLY A 164 8.87 -20.57 -0.13
CA GLY A 164 9.73 -20.53 -1.33
C GLY A 164 9.21 -19.62 -2.45
N VAL A 165 8.14 -18.84 -2.21
CA VAL A 165 7.54 -17.94 -3.19
C VAL A 165 8.05 -16.52 -2.97
N SER A 166 8.42 -15.79 -4.03
CA SER A 166 8.88 -14.40 -3.92
C SER A 166 7.85 -13.49 -3.22
N GLU A 167 8.33 -12.52 -2.43
CA GLU A 167 7.46 -11.55 -1.74
C GLU A 167 6.50 -10.82 -2.69
N GLU A 168 6.97 -10.46 -3.89
CA GLU A 168 6.16 -9.73 -4.87
C GLU A 168 5.01 -10.60 -5.40
N ALA A 169 5.28 -11.88 -5.70
CA ALA A 169 4.24 -12.82 -6.09
C ALA A 169 3.21 -13.03 -4.97
N LEU A 170 3.63 -13.02 -3.70
CA LEU A 170 2.73 -13.11 -2.55
C LEU A 170 1.84 -11.85 -2.43
N ARG A 171 2.40 -10.65 -2.63
CA ARG A 171 1.65 -9.39 -2.62
C ARG A 171 0.65 -9.31 -3.78
N GLN A 172 1.04 -9.73 -4.98
CA GLN A 172 0.14 -9.78 -6.14
C GLN A 172 -1.01 -10.76 -5.91
N ARG A 173 -0.71 -11.99 -5.45
CA ARG A 173 -1.74 -12.97 -5.07
C ARG A 173 -2.68 -12.43 -4.01
N TRP A 174 -2.15 -11.77 -2.98
CA TRP A 174 -2.95 -11.14 -1.94
C TRP A 174 -3.88 -10.06 -2.48
N SER A 175 -3.38 -9.19 -3.38
CA SER A 175 -4.19 -8.16 -4.02
C SER A 175 -5.35 -8.77 -4.82
N SER A 176 -5.07 -9.79 -5.66
CA SER A 176 -6.08 -10.50 -6.43
C SER A 176 -7.08 -11.26 -5.55
N LEU A 177 -6.63 -11.86 -4.45
CA LEU A 177 -7.46 -12.53 -3.47
C LEU A 177 -8.41 -11.55 -2.76
N VAL A 178 -7.88 -10.43 -2.25
CA VAL A 178 -8.70 -9.39 -1.60
C VAL A 178 -9.67 -8.73 -2.58
N GLY A 179 -9.27 -8.56 -3.85
CA GLY A 179 -10.17 -8.08 -4.91
C GLY A 179 -11.37 -9.01 -5.09
N ARG A 180 -11.12 -10.31 -5.29
CA ARG A 180 -12.18 -11.33 -5.43
C ARG A 180 -13.09 -11.41 -4.21
N LEU A 181 -12.53 -11.37 -3.00
CA LEU A 181 -13.31 -11.41 -1.76
C LEU A 181 -14.22 -10.18 -1.59
N ARG A 182 -13.81 -9.01 -2.09
CA ARG A 182 -14.70 -7.83 -2.09
C ARG A 182 -15.80 -7.92 -3.13
N SER A 183 -15.49 -8.42 -4.33
CA SER A 183 -16.47 -8.60 -5.40
C SER A 183 -17.54 -9.65 -5.05
N ARG A 184 -17.23 -10.60 -4.18
CA ARG A 184 -18.21 -11.59 -3.67
C ARG A 184 -19.13 -11.06 -2.56
N ARG A 185 -18.78 -9.94 -1.92
CA ARG A 185 -19.55 -9.33 -0.81
C ARG A 185 -20.37 -8.11 -1.25
N SER A 186 -20.28 -7.72 -2.51
CA SER A 186 -21.09 -6.67 -3.13
C SER A 186 -22.19 -7.31 -3.97
#